data_AF-A0A942GHK9-F1
#
_entry.id   AF-A0A942GHK9-F1
#
_cell.length_a   1.000
_cell.length_b   1.000
_cell.length_c   1.000
_cell.angle_alpha   90.00
_cell.angle_beta   90.00
_cell.angle_gamma   90.00
#
_symmetry.space_group_name_H-M   'P 1'
#
loop_
_entity.id
_entity.type
_entity.pdbx_description
1 polymer ?
#
loop_
_entity_poly.entity_id
_entity_poly.type
_entity_poly.pdbx_seq_one_letter_code
_entity_poly.pdbx_strand_id
1 'polypeptide(L)'
;MNEIYFLLILGSVITILILIWLTYKKITGESQINIKDELSRVDKSFRDELSRNRDEISKVGKAQREELSNAIKLFGDQLFDQLSKLIQTNEQKFDKLQNRVESQLKEIQENNSKKLEEMRHTVDEKLHSTLEKRLGESFKLVSERLEQVYKGLGDMQELARGVGDLKNVLANVKTRGGWGEIQLENLIEQILTRDQYEKNVSTKKGSNDKVEIAIKLPGRNLSKNDIVWLPIDAKFPVEDYQRLLEAQESSNVTLINEAQKGIETRIKNEAKKIADKYIDPPHTTDFAIMFLPIEGLYAEVLRRPGIAETL
;
A
#
# COMPACT_ATOMS: atom_id res chain seq x y z
N MET A 1 75.55 -133.30 -69.10
CA MET A 1 74.93 -133.28 -67.76
C MET A 1 74.83 -131.87 -67.14
N ASN A 2 75.63 -130.87 -67.56
CA ASN A 2 75.61 -129.54 -66.92
C ASN A 2 74.42 -128.61 -67.30
N GLU A 3 73.80 -128.75 -68.49
CA GLU A 3 72.70 -127.86 -68.92
C GLU A 3 71.37 -128.09 -68.18
N ILE A 4 71.06 -129.33 -67.82
CA ILE A 4 69.79 -129.68 -67.15
C ILE A 4 69.75 -129.15 -65.72
N TYR A 5 70.87 -129.19 -65.00
CA TYR A 5 70.97 -128.65 -63.64
C TYR A 5 70.82 -127.12 -63.62
N PHE A 6 71.34 -126.42 -64.64
CA PHE A 6 71.23 -124.96 -64.72
C PHE A 6 69.76 -124.52 -64.93
N LEU A 7 69.01 -125.23 -65.79
CA LEU A 7 67.59 -124.95 -66.03
C LEU A 7 66.71 -125.22 -64.80
N LEU A 8 67.00 -126.27 -64.02
CA LEU A 8 66.27 -126.58 -62.78
C LEU A 8 66.51 -125.53 -61.69
N ILE A 9 67.76 -125.07 -61.53
CA ILE A 9 68.09 -124.02 -60.57
C ILE A 9 67.40 -122.71 -60.97
N LEU A 10 67.44 -122.34 -62.25
CA LEU A 10 66.78 -121.13 -62.76
C LEU A 10 65.27 -121.16 -62.51
N GLY A 11 64.62 -122.31 -62.74
CA GLY A 11 63.20 -122.52 -62.46
C GLY A 11 62.86 -122.37 -60.99
N SER A 12 63.68 -122.91 -60.09
CA SER A 12 63.47 -122.78 -58.63
C SER A 12 63.67 -121.35 -58.12
N VAL A 13 64.59 -120.60 -58.70
CA VAL A 13 64.81 -119.19 -58.34
C VAL A 13 63.64 -118.33 -58.79
N ILE A 14 63.08 -118.59 -59.98
CA ILE A 14 61.91 -117.86 -60.50
C ILE A 14 60.68 -118.12 -59.63
N THR A 15 60.43 -119.37 -59.19
CA THR A 15 59.29 -119.67 -58.33
C THR A 15 59.41 -119.05 -56.94
N ILE A 16 60.63 -119.03 -56.37
CA ILE A 16 60.90 -118.34 -55.10
C ILE A 16 60.68 -116.83 -55.24
N LEU A 17 61.17 -116.22 -56.33
CA LEU A 17 60.97 -114.78 -56.58
C LEU A 17 59.48 -114.44 -56.77
N ILE A 18 58.70 -115.29 -57.43
CA ILE A 18 57.24 -115.11 -57.57
C ILE A 18 56.54 -115.23 -56.21
N LEU A 19 56.92 -116.20 -55.36
CA LEU A 19 56.37 -116.35 -54.02
C LEU A 19 56.70 -115.16 -53.11
N ILE A 20 57.92 -114.64 -53.17
CA ILE A 20 58.32 -113.44 -52.42
C ILE A 20 57.54 -112.22 -52.92
N TRP A 21 57.37 -112.05 -54.24
CA TRP A 21 56.61 -110.95 -54.79
C TRP A 21 55.11 -111.03 -54.43
N LEU A 22 54.51 -112.22 -54.46
CA LEU A 22 53.11 -112.42 -54.07
C LEU A 22 52.87 -112.19 -52.57
N THR A 23 53.78 -112.64 -51.71
CA THR A 23 53.70 -112.41 -50.27
C THR A 23 53.93 -110.94 -49.93
N TYR A 24 54.90 -110.28 -50.58
CA TYR A 24 55.14 -108.85 -50.41
C TYR A 24 53.94 -108.01 -50.84
N LYS A 25 53.34 -108.33 -52.00
CA LYS A 25 52.13 -107.65 -52.52
C LYS A 25 50.90 -107.89 -51.64
N LYS A 26 50.76 -109.08 -51.05
CA LYS A 26 49.66 -109.39 -50.12
C LYS A 26 49.80 -108.60 -48.81
N ILE A 27 50.99 -108.59 -48.20
CA ILE A 27 51.25 -107.90 -46.92
C ILE A 27 51.17 -106.37 -47.06
N THR A 28 51.69 -105.80 -48.15
CA THR A 28 51.55 -104.34 -48.41
C THR A 28 50.13 -103.95 -48.83
N GLY A 29 49.40 -104.82 -49.54
CA GLY A 29 47.98 -104.60 -49.85
C GLY A 29 47.10 -104.61 -48.60
N GLU A 30 47.26 -105.60 -47.72
CA GLU A 30 46.43 -105.78 -46.52
C GLU A 30 46.70 -104.70 -45.46
N SER A 31 47.96 -104.28 -45.28
CA SER A 31 48.31 -103.17 -44.37
C SER A 31 47.83 -101.80 -44.87
N GLN A 32 47.88 -101.53 -46.18
CA GLN A 32 47.34 -100.27 -46.73
C GLN A 32 45.81 -100.20 -46.67
N ILE A 33 45.12 -101.34 -46.78
CA ILE A 33 43.66 -101.40 -46.65
C ILE A 33 43.26 -101.13 -45.19
N ASN A 34 43.88 -101.79 -44.21
CA ASN A 34 43.58 -101.56 -42.79
C ASN A 34 43.85 -100.12 -42.32
N ILE A 35 44.96 -99.51 -42.76
CA ILE A 35 45.30 -98.12 -42.39
C ILE A 35 44.31 -97.14 -43.04
N LYS A 36 43.90 -97.36 -44.29
CA LYS A 36 42.87 -96.53 -44.93
C LYS A 36 41.51 -96.69 -44.25
N ASP A 37 41.17 -97.90 -43.83
CA ASP A 37 39.91 -98.18 -43.13
C ASP A 37 39.90 -97.54 -41.74
N GLU A 38 40.97 -97.61 -40.95
CA GLU A 38 41.08 -96.91 -39.67
C GLU A 38 41.06 -95.39 -39.83
N LEU A 39 41.81 -94.85 -40.79
CA LEU A 39 41.82 -93.41 -41.06
C LEU A 39 40.44 -92.91 -41.50
N SER A 40 39.72 -93.69 -42.31
CA SER A 40 38.35 -93.37 -42.71
C SER A 40 37.36 -93.42 -41.54
N ARG A 41 37.56 -94.33 -40.58
CA ARG A 41 36.74 -94.39 -39.35
C ARG A 41 37.00 -93.19 -38.45
N VAL A 42 38.25 -92.76 -38.32
CA VAL A 42 38.63 -91.57 -37.54
C VAL A 42 38.13 -90.28 -38.19
N ASP A 43 38.25 -90.12 -39.51
CA ASP A 43 37.69 -88.95 -40.21
C ASP A 43 36.16 -88.91 -40.09
N LYS A 44 35.52 -90.08 -40.18
CA LYS A 44 34.07 -90.19 -39.99
C LYS A 44 33.65 -89.86 -38.56
N SER A 45 34.34 -90.37 -37.54
CA SER A 45 34.04 -90.05 -36.15
C SER A 45 34.29 -88.58 -35.84
N PHE A 46 35.35 -88.00 -36.40
CA PHE A 46 35.67 -86.58 -36.23
C PHE A 46 34.64 -85.67 -36.90
N ARG A 47 34.18 -86.03 -38.11
CA ARG A 47 33.06 -85.33 -38.78
C ARG A 47 31.76 -85.45 -38.00
N ASP A 48 31.46 -86.63 -37.46
CA ASP A 48 30.28 -86.85 -36.63
C ASP A 48 30.35 -86.02 -35.33
N GLU A 49 31.53 -85.95 -34.70
CA GLU A 49 31.76 -85.15 -33.49
C GLU A 49 31.70 -83.64 -33.77
N LEU A 50 32.26 -83.17 -34.89
CA LEU A 50 32.12 -81.79 -35.36
C LEU A 50 30.66 -81.43 -35.69
N SER A 51 29.91 -82.35 -36.31
CA SER A 51 28.49 -82.15 -36.59
C SER A 51 27.69 -82.03 -35.30
N ARG A 52 27.96 -82.90 -34.31
CA ARG A 52 27.33 -82.84 -32.99
C ARG A 52 27.68 -81.55 -32.25
N ASN A 53 28.95 -81.15 -32.25
CA ASN A 53 29.38 -79.91 -31.61
C ASN A 53 28.74 -78.68 -32.28
N ARG A 54 28.67 -78.64 -33.62
CA ARG A 54 27.98 -77.57 -34.34
C ARG A 54 26.48 -77.52 -34.02
N ASP A 55 25.84 -78.68 -33.88
CA ASP A 55 24.44 -78.77 -33.48
C ASP A 55 24.22 -78.35 -32.02
N GLU A 56 25.13 -78.71 -31.10
CA GLU A 56 25.09 -78.28 -29.71
C GLU A 56 25.29 -76.77 -29.57
N ILE A 57 26.27 -76.18 -30.26
CA ILE A 57 26.49 -74.73 -30.29
C ILE A 57 25.26 -74.01 -30.85
N SER A 58 24.64 -74.55 -31.91
CA SER A 58 23.41 -73.99 -32.48
C SER A 58 22.24 -74.06 -31.50
N LYS A 59 22.09 -75.18 -30.78
CA LYS A 59 21.05 -75.35 -29.74
C LYS A 59 21.28 -74.42 -28.56
N VAL A 60 22.50 -74.31 -28.05
CA VAL A 60 22.86 -73.40 -26.95
C VAL A 60 22.66 -71.95 -27.38
N GLY A 61 23.08 -71.57 -28.59
CA GLY A 61 22.87 -70.23 -29.13
C GLY A 61 21.39 -69.87 -29.30
N LYS A 62 20.54 -70.83 -29.70
CA LYS A 62 19.08 -70.64 -29.75
C LYS A 62 18.48 -70.49 -28.35
N ALA A 63 18.83 -71.37 -27.41
CA ALA A 63 18.36 -71.31 -26.04
C ALA A 63 18.74 -69.99 -25.37
N GLN A 64 19.98 -69.53 -25.56
CA GLN A 64 20.45 -68.25 -25.01
C GLN A 64 19.73 -67.05 -25.63
N ARG A 65 19.41 -67.08 -26.93
CA ARG A 65 18.59 -66.03 -27.59
C ARG A 65 17.15 -66.03 -27.09
N GLU A 66 16.56 -67.19 -26.87
CA GLU A 66 15.22 -67.31 -26.29
C GLU A 66 15.19 -66.78 -24.85
N GLU A 67 16.20 -67.10 -24.04
CA GLU A 67 16.32 -66.62 -22.67
C GLU A 67 16.51 -65.10 -22.61
N LEU A 68 17.37 -64.53 -23.49
CA LEU A 68 17.53 -63.08 -23.65
C LEU A 68 16.24 -62.41 -24.13
N SER A 69 15.54 -63.00 -25.11
CA SER A 69 14.25 -62.51 -25.60
C SER A 69 13.21 -62.48 -24.49
N ASN A 70 13.16 -63.54 -23.67
CA ASN A 70 12.28 -63.61 -22.51
C ASN A 70 12.66 -62.59 -21.44
N ALA A 71 13.94 -62.38 -21.17
CA ALA A 71 14.40 -61.36 -20.23
C ALA A 71 14.06 -59.94 -20.69
N ILE A 72 14.28 -59.61 -21.96
CA ILE A 72 13.90 -58.32 -22.55
C ILE A 72 12.39 -58.11 -22.50
N LYS A 73 11.61 -59.16 -22.79
CA LYS A 73 10.15 -59.11 -22.72
C LYS A 73 9.68 -58.87 -21.29
N LEU A 74 10.21 -59.62 -20.32
CA LEU A 74 9.88 -59.45 -18.90
C LEU A 74 10.24 -58.04 -18.40
N PHE A 75 11.40 -57.52 -18.83
CA PHE A 75 11.82 -56.16 -18.52
C PHE A 75 10.90 -55.11 -19.16
N GLY A 76 10.51 -55.31 -20.42
CA GLY A 76 9.54 -54.46 -21.12
C GLY A 76 8.18 -54.45 -20.43
N ASP A 77 7.67 -55.62 -20.04
CA ASP A 77 6.40 -55.77 -19.32
C ASP A 77 6.47 -55.08 -17.93
N GLN A 78 7.60 -55.21 -17.20
CA GLN A 78 7.80 -54.53 -15.92
C GLN A 78 7.89 -53.01 -16.06
N LEU A 79 8.60 -52.49 -17.08
CA LEU A 79 8.65 -51.06 -17.35
C LEU A 79 7.29 -50.51 -17.76
N PHE A 80 6.54 -51.25 -18.57
CA PHE A 80 5.19 -50.86 -18.95
C PHE A 80 4.28 -50.78 -17.71
N ASP A 81 4.30 -51.79 -16.84
CA ASP A 81 3.50 -51.79 -15.60
C ASP A 81 3.90 -50.63 -14.66
N GLN A 82 5.20 -50.34 -14.52
CA GLN A 82 5.65 -49.18 -13.73
C GLN A 82 5.21 -47.84 -14.34
N LEU A 83 5.33 -47.67 -15.67
CA LEU A 83 4.88 -46.45 -16.34
C LEU A 83 3.37 -46.28 -16.24
N SER A 84 2.59 -47.35 -16.45
CA SER A 84 1.14 -47.32 -16.26
C SER A 84 0.75 -46.96 -14.83
N LYS A 85 1.42 -47.53 -13.82
CA LYS A 85 1.20 -47.17 -12.41
C LYS A 85 1.57 -45.72 -12.12
N LEU A 86 2.67 -45.21 -12.68
CA LEU A 86 3.07 -43.81 -12.53
C LEU A 86 2.05 -42.87 -13.16
N ILE A 87 1.60 -43.14 -14.39
CA ILE A 87 0.57 -42.34 -15.07
C ILE A 87 -0.71 -42.32 -14.25
N GLN A 88 -1.19 -43.49 -13.81
CA GLN A 88 -2.41 -43.60 -13.01
C GLN A 88 -2.29 -42.89 -11.65
N THR A 89 -1.12 -43.00 -10.98
CA THR A 89 -0.88 -42.30 -9.72
C THR A 89 -0.80 -40.79 -9.93
N ASN A 90 -0.23 -40.34 -11.05
CA ASN A 90 -0.10 -38.93 -11.36
C ASN A 90 -1.46 -38.32 -11.71
N GLU A 91 -2.28 -39.01 -12.49
CA GLU A 91 -3.67 -38.64 -12.80
C GLU A 91 -4.50 -38.52 -11.50
N GLN A 92 -4.43 -39.52 -10.61
CA GLN A 92 -5.09 -39.45 -9.31
C GLN A 92 -4.62 -38.28 -8.42
N LYS A 93 -3.32 -37.95 -8.45
CA LYS A 93 -2.79 -36.78 -7.73
C LYS A 93 -3.29 -35.48 -8.35
N PHE A 94 -3.37 -35.41 -9.67
CA PHE A 94 -3.87 -34.25 -10.40
C PHE A 94 -5.35 -33.98 -10.08
N ASP A 95 -6.19 -35.03 -10.11
CA ASP A 95 -7.60 -34.93 -9.72
C ASP A 95 -7.75 -34.47 -8.26
N LYS A 96 -6.96 -35.02 -7.34
CA LYS A 96 -6.97 -34.58 -5.93
C LYS A 96 -6.56 -33.13 -5.77
N LEU A 97 -5.57 -32.67 -6.52
CA LEU A 97 -5.14 -31.27 -6.52
C LEU A 97 -6.23 -30.36 -7.10
N GLN A 98 -6.83 -30.73 -8.23
CA GLN A 98 -7.90 -29.98 -8.86
C GLN A 98 -9.11 -29.85 -7.92
N ASN A 99 -9.54 -30.95 -7.30
CA ASN A 99 -10.63 -30.96 -6.32
C ASN A 99 -10.30 -30.10 -5.08
N ARG A 100 -9.05 -30.14 -4.60
CA ARG A 100 -8.62 -29.31 -3.46
C ARG A 100 -8.60 -27.82 -3.80
N VAL A 101 -8.12 -27.46 -4.98
CA VAL A 101 -8.12 -26.07 -5.46
C VAL A 101 -9.54 -25.57 -5.63
N GLU A 102 -10.44 -26.36 -6.22
CA GLU A 102 -11.86 -25.99 -6.37
C GLU A 102 -12.53 -25.79 -5.00
N SER A 103 -12.28 -26.69 -4.04
CA SER A 103 -12.80 -26.57 -2.68
C SER A 103 -12.29 -25.32 -1.98
N GLN A 104 -11.00 -24.99 -2.10
CA GLN A 104 -10.42 -23.78 -1.49
C GLN A 104 -10.96 -22.51 -2.14
N LEU A 105 -11.15 -22.50 -3.46
CA LEU A 105 -11.74 -21.36 -4.15
C LEU A 105 -13.18 -21.12 -3.71
N LYS A 106 -13.99 -22.18 -3.55
CA LYS A 106 -15.34 -22.09 -3.00
C LYS A 106 -15.34 -21.55 -1.56
N GLU A 107 -14.45 -22.05 -0.71
CA GLU A 107 -14.32 -21.59 0.67
C GLU A 107 -13.91 -20.12 0.76
N ILE A 108 -12.97 -19.66 -0.08
CA ILE A 108 -12.57 -18.25 -0.17
C ILE A 108 -13.74 -17.40 -0.66
N GLN A 109 -14.48 -17.85 -1.67
CA GLN A 109 -15.63 -17.14 -2.20
C GLN A 109 -16.74 -16.97 -1.15
N GLU A 110 -17.05 -18.03 -0.40
CA GLU A 110 -18.03 -18.01 0.70
C GLU A 110 -17.57 -17.16 1.88
N ASN A 111 -16.30 -17.24 2.26
CA ASN A 111 -15.76 -16.41 3.34
C ASN A 111 -15.74 -14.94 2.94
N ASN A 112 -15.38 -14.62 1.71
CA ASN A 112 -15.40 -13.24 1.21
C ASN A 112 -16.82 -12.69 1.15
N SER A 113 -17.80 -13.47 0.68
CA SER A 113 -19.20 -13.01 0.67
C SER A 113 -19.73 -12.77 2.07
N LYS A 114 -19.43 -13.65 3.04
CA LYS A 114 -19.76 -13.42 4.47
C LYS A 114 -19.08 -12.17 5.02
N LYS A 115 -17.79 -11.96 4.74
CA LYS A 115 -17.03 -10.79 5.22
C LYS A 115 -17.57 -9.49 4.63
N LEU A 116 -17.96 -9.50 3.36
CA LEU A 116 -18.59 -8.36 2.70
C LEU A 116 -19.95 -8.04 3.32
N GLU A 117 -20.75 -9.06 3.65
CA GLU A 117 -22.04 -8.88 4.33
C GLU A 117 -21.87 -8.36 5.76
N GLU A 118 -20.90 -8.87 6.52
CA GLU A 118 -20.53 -8.34 7.84
C GLU A 118 -20.06 -6.87 7.76
N MET A 119 -19.24 -6.53 6.75
CA MET A 119 -18.85 -5.14 6.50
C MET A 119 -20.06 -4.28 6.14
N ARG A 120 -20.98 -4.76 5.29
CA ARG A 120 -22.22 -4.06 4.95
C ARG A 120 -23.05 -3.77 6.21
N HIS A 121 -23.27 -4.77 7.04
CA HIS A 121 -23.96 -4.60 8.32
C HIS A 121 -23.26 -3.65 9.28
N THR A 122 -21.93 -3.78 9.45
CA THR A 122 -21.16 -2.91 10.35
C THR A 122 -21.15 -1.46 9.85
N VAL A 123 -21.06 -1.26 8.54
CA VAL A 123 -21.09 0.06 7.90
C VAL A 123 -22.49 0.66 8.04
N ASP A 124 -23.55 -0.10 7.78
CA ASP A 124 -24.94 0.35 7.98
C ASP A 124 -25.22 0.67 9.46
N GLU A 125 -24.82 -0.16 10.41
CA GLU A 125 -25.00 0.12 11.85
C GLU A 125 -24.19 1.34 12.32
N LYS A 126 -22.95 1.50 11.87
CA LYS A 126 -22.12 2.65 12.26
C LYS A 126 -22.60 3.93 11.60
N LEU A 127 -22.98 3.90 10.32
CA LEU A 127 -23.54 5.05 9.64
C LEU A 127 -24.88 5.42 10.28
N HIS A 128 -25.81 4.46 10.44
CA HIS A 128 -27.12 4.74 11.00
C HIS A 128 -27.02 5.23 12.45
N SER A 129 -26.30 4.53 13.34
CA SER A 129 -26.23 4.95 14.75
C SER A 129 -25.42 6.24 14.98
N THR A 130 -24.37 6.50 14.19
CA THR A 130 -23.53 7.70 14.37
C THR A 130 -24.14 8.92 13.67
N LEU A 131 -24.71 8.76 12.47
CA LEU A 131 -25.41 9.87 11.82
C LEU A 131 -26.73 10.18 12.52
N GLU A 132 -27.55 9.19 12.89
CA GLU A 132 -28.86 9.47 13.51
C GLU A 132 -28.71 10.09 14.90
N LYS A 133 -27.71 9.68 15.69
CA LYS A 133 -27.41 10.37 16.96
C LYS A 133 -26.87 11.78 16.75
N ARG A 134 -25.86 11.98 15.89
CA ARG A 134 -25.29 13.33 15.70
C ARG A 134 -26.24 14.28 14.98
N LEU A 135 -26.96 13.82 13.96
CA LEU A 135 -27.98 14.60 13.27
C LEU A 135 -29.18 14.80 14.17
N GLY A 136 -29.64 13.79 14.92
CA GLY A 136 -30.73 13.93 15.87
C GLY A 136 -30.41 14.96 16.97
N GLU A 137 -29.21 14.92 17.55
CA GLU A 137 -28.76 15.91 18.53
C GLU A 137 -28.59 17.30 17.90
N SER A 138 -28.04 17.39 16.69
CA SER A 138 -27.89 18.68 15.99
C SER A 138 -29.24 19.27 15.60
N PHE A 139 -30.17 18.47 15.08
CA PHE A 139 -31.52 18.90 14.75
C PHE A 139 -32.36 19.20 16.00
N LYS A 140 -32.15 18.49 17.11
CA LYS A 140 -32.80 18.81 18.38
C LYS A 140 -32.30 20.14 18.93
N LEU A 141 -30.99 20.39 18.91
CA LEU A 141 -30.42 21.67 19.31
C LEU A 141 -30.92 22.82 18.41
N VAL A 142 -30.99 22.59 17.10
CA VAL A 142 -31.51 23.57 16.14
C VAL A 142 -33.01 23.79 16.35
N SER A 143 -33.80 22.75 16.60
CA SER A 143 -35.22 22.85 16.90
C SER A 143 -35.49 23.54 18.24
N GLU A 144 -34.72 23.25 19.30
CA GLU A 144 -34.80 23.95 20.58
C GLU A 144 -34.44 25.43 20.43
N ARG A 145 -33.42 25.76 19.62
CA ARG A 145 -33.08 27.15 19.28
C ARG A 145 -34.16 27.81 18.44
N LEU A 146 -34.73 27.12 17.47
CA LEU A 146 -35.85 27.62 16.67
C LEU A 146 -37.08 27.84 17.54
N GLU A 147 -37.40 26.94 18.48
CA GLU A 147 -38.51 27.10 19.41
C GLU A 147 -38.27 28.26 20.38
N GLN A 148 -37.05 28.45 20.88
CA GLN A 148 -36.67 29.63 21.66
C GLN A 148 -36.77 30.91 20.84
N VAL A 149 -36.41 30.87 19.56
CA VAL A 149 -36.58 31.99 18.62
C VAL A 149 -38.06 32.25 18.34
N TYR A 150 -38.90 31.23 18.19
CA TYR A 150 -40.35 31.37 18.01
C TYR A 150 -41.04 31.88 19.28
N LYS A 151 -40.61 31.45 20.46
CA LYS A 151 -41.07 32.00 21.75
C LYS A 151 -40.61 33.46 21.91
N GLY A 152 -39.35 33.76 21.59
CA GLY A 152 -38.83 35.13 21.58
C GLY A 152 -39.49 36.04 20.52
N LEU A 153 -39.96 35.48 19.40
CA LEU A 153 -40.77 36.16 18.39
C LEU A 153 -42.24 36.31 18.81
N GLY A 154 -42.78 35.38 19.62
CA GLY A 154 -44.11 35.50 20.23
C GLY A 154 -44.16 36.60 21.28
N ASP A 155 -43.12 36.72 22.10
CA ASP A 155 -42.90 37.86 23.00
C ASP A 155 -42.68 39.18 22.22
N MET A 156 -42.37 39.10 20.92
CA MET A 156 -42.15 40.25 20.05
C MET A 156 -43.44 40.93 19.58
N GLN A 157 -44.60 40.28 19.69
CA GLN A 157 -45.90 40.93 19.51
C GLN A 157 -46.20 41.91 20.68
N GLU A 158 -45.51 41.75 21.81
CA GLU A 158 -45.49 42.69 22.94
C GLU A 158 -44.34 43.73 22.84
N LEU A 159 -43.21 43.38 22.18
CA LEU A 159 -42.05 44.27 21.95
C LEU A 159 -42.26 45.35 20.86
N ALA A 160 -43.38 45.37 20.14
CA ALA A 160 -43.72 46.50 19.28
C ALA A 160 -43.86 47.83 20.08
N ARG A 161 -44.02 47.75 21.40
CA ARG A 161 -43.98 48.91 22.32
C ARG A 161 -42.56 49.30 22.78
N GLY A 162 -41.54 48.46 22.58
CA GLY A 162 -40.19 48.58 23.15
C GLY A 162 -39.09 49.06 22.18
N VAL A 163 -39.43 49.38 20.92
CA VAL A 163 -38.44 49.86 19.92
C VAL A 163 -37.88 51.26 20.25
N GLY A 164 -38.48 51.98 21.21
CA GLY A 164 -37.93 53.24 21.73
C GLY A 164 -36.63 53.08 22.55
N ASP A 165 -36.43 51.94 23.21
CA ASP A 165 -35.32 51.78 24.17
C ASP A 165 -33.98 51.40 23.53
N LEU A 166 -33.96 50.77 22.35
CA LEU A 166 -32.71 50.51 21.63
C LEU A 166 -32.06 51.80 21.11
N LYS A 167 -32.86 52.81 20.73
CA LYS A 167 -32.37 54.17 20.43
C LYS A 167 -31.76 54.82 21.67
N ASN A 168 -32.31 54.55 22.86
CA ASN A 168 -31.85 55.12 24.13
C ASN A 168 -30.57 54.43 24.66
N VAL A 169 -30.37 53.13 24.42
CA VAL A 169 -29.15 52.40 24.82
C VAL A 169 -27.93 52.83 24.01
N LEU A 170 -28.11 53.25 22.75
CA LEU A 170 -27.07 53.86 21.91
C LEU A 170 -26.81 55.34 22.25
N ALA A 171 -27.65 56.00 23.05
CA ALA A 171 -27.50 57.39 23.44
C ALA A 171 -26.51 57.61 24.61
N ASN A 172 -26.23 56.58 25.41
CA ASN A 172 -25.37 56.70 26.60
C ASN A 172 -23.89 56.36 26.30
N VAL A 173 -22.98 57.29 26.59
CA VAL A 173 -21.53 57.20 26.30
C VAL A 173 -20.88 55.97 26.97
N LYS A 174 -21.35 55.53 28.14
CA LYS A 174 -20.75 54.40 28.89
C LYS A 174 -21.14 53.04 28.33
N THR A 175 -22.40 52.85 27.91
CA THR A 175 -22.86 51.61 27.27
C THR A 175 -22.24 51.45 25.88
N ARG A 176 -21.99 52.58 25.19
CA ARG A 176 -21.26 52.63 23.92
C ARG A 176 -19.83 52.09 24.02
N GLY A 177 -19.06 52.50 25.04
CA GLY A 177 -17.69 52.02 25.26
C GLY A 177 -17.63 50.52 25.50
N GLY A 178 -18.46 50.02 26.43
CA GLY A 178 -18.48 48.59 26.77
C GLY A 178 -18.91 47.66 25.62
N TRP A 179 -19.75 48.14 24.68
CA TRP A 179 -20.12 47.32 23.51
C TRP A 179 -18.94 47.05 22.57
N GLY A 180 -18.08 48.06 22.35
CA GLY A 180 -16.89 47.92 21.52
C GLY A 180 -15.88 46.94 22.12
N GLU A 181 -15.69 47.01 23.45
CA GLU A 181 -14.84 46.10 24.21
C GLU A 181 -15.35 44.65 24.10
N ILE A 182 -16.65 44.42 24.33
CA ILE A 182 -17.26 43.08 24.22
C ILE A 182 -17.10 42.51 22.81
N GLN A 183 -17.25 43.33 21.77
CA GLN A 183 -17.07 42.87 20.39
C GLN A 183 -15.62 42.47 20.12
N LEU A 184 -14.66 43.28 20.58
CA LEU A 184 -13.23 42.98 20.46
C LEU A 184 -12.90 41.67 21.20
N GLU A 185 -13.39 41.50 22.42
CA GLU A 185 -13.19 40.28 23.21
C GLU A 185 -13.72 39.03 22.51
N ASN A 186 -14.95 39.09 21.99
CA ASN A 186 -15.56 37.96 21.27
C ASN A 186 -14.76 37.58 20.02
N LEU A 187 -14.22 38.58 19.29
CA LEU A 187 -13.41 38.33 18.10
C LEU A 187 -12.09 37.63 18.46
N ILE A 188 -11.43 38.10 19.53
CA ILE A 188 -10.18 37.51 20.00
C ILE A 188 -10.40 36.09 20.54
N GLU A 189 -11.48 35.83 21.28
CA GLU A 189 -11.81 34.50 21.81
C GLU A 189 -12.08 33.45 20.73
N GLN A 190 -12.56 33.85 19.56
CA GLN A 190 -12.80 32.94 18.43
C GLN A 190 -11.52 32.58 17.67
N ILE A 191 -10.49 33.44 17.74
CA ILE A 191 -9.27 33.32 16.93
C ILE A 191 -8.09 32.80 17.75
N LEU A 192 -7.98 33.21 19.02
CA LEU A 192 -6.84 32.92 19.88
C LEU A 192 -7.25 32.08 21.09
N THR A 193 -6.32 31.25 21.56
CA THR A 193 -6.47 30.52 22.82
C THR A 193 -6.23 31.43 24.02
N ARG A 194 -6.84 31.12 25.16
CA ARG A 194 -6.79 31.96 26.37
C ARG A 194 -5.38 32.21 26.90
N ASP A 195 -4.43 31.33 26.59
CA ASP A 195 -3.03 31.51 27.00
C ASP A 195 -2.28 32.55 26.15
N GLN A 196 -2.79 32.89 24.95
CA GLN A 196 -2.13 33.77 23.98
C GLN A 196 -2.44 35.26 24.15
N TYR A 197 -3.40 35.63 25.00
CA TYR A 197 -3.75 37.02 25.26
C TYR A 197 -4.14 37.23 26.73
N GLU A 198 -4.10 38.47 27.20
CA GLU A 198 -4.65 38.88 28.50
C GLU A 198 -5.64 40.02 28.30
N LYS A 199 -6.65 40.08 29.17
CA LYS A 199 -7.61 41.20 29.23
C LYS A 199 -7.22 42.18 30.34
N ASN A 200 -7.44 43.47 30.13
CA ASN A 200 -7.28 44.51 31.15
C ASN A 200 -5.89 44.52 31.83
N VAL A 201 -4.83 44.42 31.04
CA VAL A 201 -3.44 44.34 31.53
C VAL A 201 -2.70 45.66 31.36
N SER A 202 -1.78 45.98 32.29
CA SER A 202 -0.87 47.11 32.11
C SER A 202 0.35 46.65 31.33
N THR A 203 0.56 47.22 30.14
CA THR A 203 1.65 46.84 29.22
C THR A 203 2.93 47.63 29.49
N LYS A 204 2.82 48.82 30.10
CA LYS A 204 3.91 49.75 30.38
C LYS A 204 4.35 49.68 31.83
N LYS A 205 5.66 49.53 32.08
CA LYS A 205 6.18 49.41 33.46
C LYS A 205 5.92 50.70 34.25
N GLY A 206 5.21 50.56 35.37
CA GLY A 206 4.86 51.68 36.25
C GLY A 206 3.63 52.50 35.81
N SER A 207 2.96 52.11 34.72
CA SER A 207 1.67 52.70 34.35
C SER A 207 0.50 51.96 35.02
N ASN A 208 -0.52 52.71 35.42
CA ASN A 208 -1.80 52.16 35.84
C ASN A 208 -2.83 52.10 34.69
N ASP A 209 -2.46 52.58 33.49
CA ASP A 209 -3.30 52.44 32.31
C ASP A 209 -3.36 50.97 31.88
N LYS A 210 -4.58 50.43 31.84
CA LYS A 210 -4.85 49.06 31.40
C LYS A 210 -5.35 49.09 29.98
N VAL A 211 -4.72 48.31 29.11
CA VAL A 211 -5.23 48.07 27.77
C VAL A 211 -6.33 47.00 27.83
N GLU A 212 -7.36 47.15 27.02
CA GLU A 212 -8.51 46.23 26.96
C GLU A 212 -8.05 44.80 26.69
N ILE A 213 -7.19 44.60 25.66
CA ILE A 213 -6.57 43.32 25.34
C ILE A 213 -5.09 43.51 25.01
N ALA A 214 -4.25 42.59 25.46
CA ALA A 214 -2.87 42.49 24.98
C ALA A 214 -2.53 41.06 24.54
N ILE A 215 -2.00 40.91 23.32
CA ILE A 215 -1.54 39.61 22.80
C ILE A 215 -0.11 39.36 23.27
N LYS A 216 0.17 38.11 23.69
CA LYS A 216 1.50 37.63 24.06
C LYS A 216 2.25 37.20 22.80
N LEU A 217 3.30 37.94 22.45
CA LEU A 217 4.22 37.59 21.37
C LEU A 217 5.52 37.00 21.92
N PRO A 218 6.14 36.03 21.23
CA PRO A 218 7.43 35.49 21.63
C PRO A 218 8.52 36.56 21.48
N GLY A 219 9.26 36.82 22.55
CA GLY A 219 10.37 37.79 22.55
C GLY A 219 11.58 37.32 21.74
N ARG A 220 12.48 38.25 21.41
CA ARG A 220 13.69 38.02 20.60
C ARG A 220 14.71 37.06 21.23
N ASN A 221 14.61 36.80 22.53
CA ASN A 221 15.57 35.99 23.28
C ASN A 221 14.97 34.61 23.60
N LEU A 222 15.14 33.63 22.70
CA LEU A 222 14.61 32.26 22.84
C LEU A 222 15.06 31.52 24.12
N SER A 223 16.07 32.05 24.83
CA SER A 223 16.64 31.46 26.06
C SER A 223 15.98 31.96 27.35
N LYS A 224 15.20 33.03 27.30
CA LYS A 224 14.34 33.47 28.41
C LYS A 224 12.91 33.45 27.91
N ASN A 225 11.97 33.06 28.76
CA ASN A 225 10.54 33.11 28.45
C ASN A 225 10.04 34.57 28.43
N ASP A 226 10.73 35.43 27.66
CA ASP A 226 10.49 36.86 27.55
C ASP A 226 9.27 37.06 26.63
N ILE A 227 8.19 37.56 27.22
CA ILE A 227 6.94 37.86 26.52
C ILE A 227 6.97 39.33 26.13
N VAL A 228 6.62 39.62 24.87
CA VAL A 228 6.41 40.97 24.36
C VAL A 228 4.91 41.19 24.18
N TRP A 229 4.37 42.28 24.72
CA TRP A 229 2.95 42.60 24.60
C TRP A 229 2.65 43.35 23.31
N LEU A 230 1.59 42.94 22.60
CA LEU A 230 0.96 43.71 21.53
C LEU A 230 -0.36 44.29 22.07
N PRO A 231 -0.42 45.59 22.41
CA PRO A 231 -1.62 46.22 22.96
C PRO A 231 -2.69 46.42 21.87
N ILE A 232 -3.95 46.13 22.22
CA ILE A 232 -5.14 46.35 21.37
C ILE A 232 -6.20 47.08 22.17
N ASP A 233 -6.59 48.26 21.69
CA ASP A 233 -7.55 49.15 22.36
C ASP A 233 -8.67 49.54 21.39
N ALA A 234 -9.92 49.40 21.81
CA ALA A 234 -11.10 49.73 21.04
C ALA A 234 -11.47 51.20 21.22
N LYS A 235 -11.72 51.87 20.11
CA LYS A 235 -12.16 53.27 20.10
C LYS A 235 -13.43 53.43 19.27
N PHE A 236 -14.34 54.24 19.81
CA PHE A 236 -15.70 54.34 19.28
C PHE A 236 -16.18 55.80 19.20
N PRO A 237 -15.65 56.61 18.25
CA PRO A 237 -16.09 57.99 18.06
C PRO A 237 -17.42 58.05 17.27
N VAL A 238 -18.49 57.53 17.86
CA VAL A 238 -19.82 57.45 17.20
C VAL A 238 -20.37 58.82 16.87
N GLU A 239 -20.15 59.81 17.73
CA GLU A 239 -20.67 61.17 17.53
C GLU A 239 -20.06 61.81 16.28
N ASP A 240 -18.76 61.60 16.05
CA ASP A 240 -18.08 62.04 14.84
C ASP A 240 -18.65 61.33 13.59
N TYR A 241 -18.93 60.04 13.70
CA TYR A 241 -19.54 59.25 12.63
C TYR A 241 -21.00 59.63 12.35
N GLN A 242 -21.79 59.89 13.38
CA GLN A 242 -23.19 60.33 13.26
C GLN A 242 -23.27 61.70 12.59
N ARG A 243 -22.40 62.65 12.98
CA ARG A 243 -22.31 63.95 12.32
C ARG A 243 -22.00 63.82 10.83
N LEU A 244 -21.18 62.85 10.45
CA LEU A 244 -20.91 62.56 9.04
C LEU A 244 -22.17 62.04 8.33
N LEU A 245 -22.89 61.09 8.93
CA LEU A 245 -24.13 60.54 8.36
C LEU A 245 -25.20 61.62 8.19
N GLU A 246 -25.42 62.47 9.20
CA GLU A 246 -26.37 63.58 9.14
C GLU A 246 -26.00 64.59 8.04
N ALA A 247 -24.70 64.88 7.88
CA ALA A 247 -24.21 65.75 6.81
C ALA A 247 -24.41 65.13 5.41
N GLN A 248 -24.25 63.80 5.29
CA GLN A 248 -24.51 63.05 4.06
C GLN A 248 -26.00 63.02 3.71
N GLU A 249 -26.88 62.76 4.67
CA GLU A 249 -28.34 62.80 4.49
C GLU A 249 -28.81 64.18 4.05
N SER A 250 -28.24 65.23 4.64
CA SER A 250 -28.53 66.63 4.29
C SER A 250 -27.91 67.07 2.94
N SER A 251 -27.16 66.20 2.26
CA SER A 251 -26.46 66.47 0.99
C SER A 251 -25.61 67.75 1.00
N ASN A 252 -25.10 68.15 2.17
CA ASN A 252 -24.31 69.37 2.34
C ASN A 252 -22.81 69.07 2.23
N VAL A 253 -22.26 69.31 1.04
CA VAL A 253 -20.85 69.01 0.71
C VAL A 253 -19.85 69.67 1.68
N THR A 254 -20.14 70.87 2.19
CA THR A 254 -19.27 71.57 3.14
C THR A 254 -19.25 70.85 4.49
N LEU A 255 -20.41 70.52 5.03
CA LEU A 255 -20.52 69.81 6.31
C LEU A 255 -19.94 68.39 6.24
N ILE A 256 -20.09 67.71 5.11
CA ILE A 256 -19.48 66.40 4.89
C ILE A 256 -17.95 66.50 5.01
N ASN A 257 -17.34 67.46 4.32
CA ASN A 257 -15.89 67.65 4.36
C ASN A 257 -15.37 68.03 5.77
N GLU A 258 -16.12 68.85 6.50
CA GLU A 258 -15.81 69.21 7.89
C GLU A 258 -15.92 68.02 8.84
N ALA A 259 -17.02 67.27 8.78
CA ALA A 259 -17.24 66.08 9.60
C ALA A 259 -16.16 65.01 9.36
N GLN A 260 -15.78 64.78 8.10
CA GLN A 260 -14.70 63.86 7.77
C GLN A 260 -13.33 64.31 8.31
N LYS A 261 -13.00 65.61 8.23
CA LYS A 261 -11.77 66.16 8.86
C LYS A 261 -11.80 66.03 10.38
N GLY A 262 -12.99 66.18 10.97
CA GLY A 262 -13.24 65.94 12.39
C GLY A 262 -12.90 64.51 12.80
N ILE A 263 -13.43 63.51 12.08
CA ILE A 263 -13.13 62.09 12.28
C ILE A 263 -11.62 61.84 12.19
N GLU A 264 -10.96 62.34 11.13
CA GLU A 264 -9.52 62.18 10.95
C GLU A 264 -8.72 62.72 12.15
N THR A 265 -9.02 63.94 12.57
CA THR A 265 -8.34 64.57 13.70
C THR A 265 -8.58 63.79 14.98
N ARG A 266 -9.81 63.28 15.16
CA ARG A 266 -10.16 62.49 16.33
C ARG A 266 -9.40 61.17 16.37
N ILE A 267 -9.36 60.43 15.27
CA ILE A 267 -8.64 59.15 15.16
C ILE A 267 -7.15 59.36 15.42
N LYS A 268 -6.52 60.39 14.83
CA LYS A 268 -5.11 60.73 15.09
C LYS A 268 -4.85 61.01 16.58
N ASN A 269 -5.75 61.75 17.23
CA ASN A 269 -5.62 62.04 18.66
C ASN A 269 -5.79 60.79 19.52
N GLU A 270 -6.73 59.90 19.19
CA GLU A 270 -6.89 58.63 19.92
C GLU A 270 -5.68 57.71 19.69
N ALA A 271 -5.12 57.66 18.48
CA ALA A 271 -3.93 56.86 18.17
C ALA A 271 -2.72 57.35 18.97
N LYS A 272 -2.53 58.67 19.04
CA LYS A 272 -1.48 59.27 19.88
C LYS A 272 -1.65 58.91 21.36
N LYS A 273 -2.87 58.96 21.89
CA LYS A 273 -3.14 58.55 23.28
C LYS A 273 -2.83 57.07 23.52
N ILE A 274 -3.20 56.19 22.59
CA ILE A 274 -2.90 54.75 22.67
C ILE A 274 -1.38 54.54 22.68
N ALA A 275 -0.66 55.22 21.80
CA ALA A 275 0.79 55.16 21.76
C ALA A 275 1.42 55.62 23.08
N ASP A 276 1.04 56.79 23.59
CA ASP A 276 1.59 57.37 24.83
C ASP A 276 1.33 56.48 26.06
N LYS A 277 0.16 55.82 26.10
CA LYS A 277 -0.28 54.98 27.22
C LYS A 277 0.33 53.59 27.22
N TYR A 278 0.37 52.93 26.05
CA TYR A 278 0.57 51.48 26.00
C TYR A 278 1.86 51.03 25.31
N ILE A 279 2.55 51.88 24.55
CA ILE A 279 3.81 51.55 23.87
C ILE A 279 4.99 51.83 24.83
N ASP A 280 5.75 50.78 25.15
CA ASP A 280 6.94 50.77 26.01
C ASP A 280 7.97 49.68 25.60
N PRO A 281 8.62 49.78 24.42
CA PRO A 281 9.70 48.86 24.05
C PRO A 281 10.84 48.89 25.08
N PRO A 282 11.40 47.74 25.51
CA PRO A 282 11.31 46.41 24.88
C PRO A 282 10.19 45.49 25.40
N HIS A 283 9.33 45.96 26.32
CA HIS A 283 8.29 45.12 26.93
C HIS A 283 7.04 44.99 26.06
N THR A 284 6.87 45.91 25.12
CA THR A 284 5.80 45.91 24.12
C THR A 284 6.38 45.97 22.71
N THR A 285 5.52 45.75 21.73
CA THR A 285 5.77 46.13 20.33
C THR A 285 5.99 47.64 20.21
N ASP A 286 6.65 48.05 19.13
CA ASP A 286 6.86 49.46 18.74
C ASP A 286 5.62 50.11 18.11
N PHE A 287 4.55 49.34 17.92
CA PHE A 287 3.23 49.77 17.49
C PHE A 287 2.13 49.16 18.38
N ALA A 288 0.92 49.68 18.29
CA ALA A 288 -0.29 49.15 18.93
C ALA A 288 -1.44 49.10 17.92
N ILE A 289 -2.48 48.31 18.20
CA ILE A 289 -3.64 48.20 17.32
C ILE A 289 -4.81 49.00 17.91
N MET A 290 -5.37 49.91 17.12
CA MET A 290 -6.65 50.54 17.42
C MET A 290 -7.76 49.76 16.73
N PHE A 291 -8.69 49.20 17.51
CA PHE A 291 -9.87 48.50 16.99
C PHE A 291 -11.04 49.48 16.82
N LEU A 292 -11.64 49.46 15.63
CA LEU A 292 -12.83 50.26 15.30
C LEU A 292 -14.03 49.31 15.08
N PRO A 293 -15.00 49.25 16.01
CA PRO A 293 -16.10 48.27 15.95
C PRO A 293 -17.15 48.57 14.87
N ILE A 294 -17.18 49.80 14.33
CA ILE A 294 -18.07 50.17 13.22
C ILE A 294 -17.33 50.01 11.90
N GLU A 295 -17.76 49.07 11.08
CA GLU A 295 -17.21 48.85 9.74
C GLU A 295 -17.31 50.10 8.85
N GLY A 296 -18.42 50.84 8.92
CA GLY A 296 -18.60 52.09 8.17
C GLY A 296 -17.62 53.19 8.57
N LEU A 297 -17.29 53.30 9.86
CA LEU A 297 -16.26 54.23 10.33
C LEU A 297 -14.87 53.78 9.86
N TYR A 298 -14.57 52.48 9.97
CA TYR A 298 -13.33 51.90 9.49
C TYR A 298 -13.13 52.14 7.99
N ALA A 299 -14.17 51.92 7.19
CA ALA A 299 -14.15 52.17 5.75
C ALA A 299 -13.93 53.64 5.41
N GLU A 300 -14.53 54.57 6.17
CA GLU A 300 -14.32 56.01 6.01
C GLU A 300 -12.87 56.42 6.32
N VAL A 301 -12.28 55.84 7.36
CA VAL A 301 -10.88 56.07 7.73
C VAL A 301 -9.94 55.57 6.63
N LEU A 302 -10.20 54.38 6.06
CA LEU A 302 -9.39 53.83 4.96
C LEU A 302 -9.55 54.58 3.64
N ARG A 303 -10.70 55.20 3.39
CA ARG A 303 -10.94 55.95 2.14
C ARG A 303 -10.04 57.19 2.03
N ARG A 304 -9.49 57.69 3.14
CA ARG A 304 -8.59 58.83 3.14
C ARG A 304 -7.14 58.39 2.92
N PRO A 305 -6.50 58.78 1.80
CA PRO A 305 -5.10 58.44 1.56
C PRO A 305 -4.21 59.04 2.65
N GLY A 306 -3.28 58.24 3.16
CA GLY A 306 -2.29 58.65 4.14
C GLY A 306 -2.67 58.48 5.62
N ILE A 307 -3.94 58.25 5.99
CA ILE A 307 -4.27 58.03 7.42
C ILE A 307 -3.73 56.67 7.90
N ALA A 308 -3.98 55.60 7.16
CA ALA A 308 -3.47 54.27 7.52
C ALA A 308 -1.94 54.13 7.41
N GLU A 309 -1.28 55.01 6.66
CA GLU A 309 0.17 55.00 6.44
C GLU A 309 0.95 55.90 7.41
N THR A 310 0.29 56.89 8.03
CA THR A 310 0.92 57.87 8.94
C THR A 310 0.70 57.54 10.42
N LEU A 311 -0.26 56.66 10.72
CA LEU A 311 -0.57 56.17 12.07
C LEU A 311 0.33 54.98 12.44
#